data_AF-A0A439R7U1-F1
#
_entry.id   AF-A0A439R7U1-F1
#
_cell.length_a   1.000
_cell.length_b   1.000
_cell.length_c   1.000
_cell.angle_alpha   90.00
_cell.angle_beta   90.00
_cell.angle_gamma   90.00
#
_symmetry.space_group_name_H-M   'P 1'
#
loop_
_entity.id
_entity.type
_entity.pdbx_description
1 polymer ?
#
loop_
_entity_poly.entity_id
_entity_poly.type
_entity_poly.pdbx_seq_one_letter_code
_entity_poly.pdbx_strand_id
1 'polypeptide(L)'
;PLAEPLMYNDKVDDDAILAVIAREAPAASAALGATSGLAKALSFQRQPGVAAVLHQADWIAAQFSGRFDISDENNALKTGYDVEARRWPDWIAATGMRMELLPRVVKPG
;
A
#
# COMPACT_ATOMS: atom_id res chain seq x y z
N PRO A 1 -5.52 -15.89 -2.82
CA PRO A 1 -4.77 -14.74 -3.39
C PRO A 1 -5.18 -14.57 -4.86
N LEU A 2 -5.22 -13.34 -5.39
CA LEU A 2 -5.69 -13.05 -6.75
C LEU A 2 -4.57 -12.74 -7.76
N ALA A 3 -3.35 -12.52 -7.28
CA ALA A 3 -2.17 -12.24 -8.07
C ALA A 3 -0.92 -12.80 -7.36
N GLU A 4 0.16 -12.98 -8.11
CA GLU A 4 1.47 -13.31 -7.56
C GLU A 4 2.00 -12.10 -6.75
N PRO A 5 2.58 -12.31 -5.56
CA PRO A 5 3.12 -11.22 -4.75
C PRO A 5 4.36 -10.61 -5.42
N LEU A 6 4.46 -9.28 -5.38
CA LEU A 6 5.67 -8.56 -5.80
C LEU A 6 6.62 -8.42 -4.62
N MET A 7 7.86 -8.86 -4.78
CA MET A 7 8.95 -8.77 -3.80
C MET A 7 9.42 -7.32 -3.62
N TYR A 8 10.18 -7.05 -2.55
CA TYR A 8 10.57 -5.69 -2.18
C TYR A 8 11.32 -4.94 -3.30
N ASN A 9 12.10 -5.63 -4.12
CA ASN A 9 12.88 -5.09 -5.22
C ASN A 9 12.17 -5.13 -6.58
N ASP A 10 11.00 -5.78 -6.67
CA ASP A 10 10.23 -5.79 -7.90
C ASP A 10 9.70 -4.37 -8.19
N LYS A 11 9.91 -3.95 -9.44
CA LYS A 11 9.53 -2.64 -9.93
C LYS A 11 8.18 -2.73 -10.64
N VAL A 12 7.33 -1.75 -10.37
CA VAL A 12 6.15 -1.47 -11.20
C VAL A 12 6.61 -0.67 -12.40
N ASP A 13 6.45 -1.25 -13.59
CA ASP A 13 6.79 -0.65 -14.88
C ASP A 13 5.54 -0.01 -15.51
N ASP A 14 5.01 1.01 -14.83
CA ASP A 14 3.85 1.80 -15.28
C ASP A 14 4.12 3.28 -15.01
N ASP A 15 4.54 4.00 -16.05
CA ASP A 15 4.90 5.41 -15.98
C ASP A 15 3.75 6.30 -15.47
N ALA A 16 2.49 5.93 -15.72
CA ALA A 16 1.35 6.71 -15.24
C ALA A 16 1.19 6.58 -13.72
N ILE A 17 1.40 5.38 -13.17
CA ILE A 17 1.46 5.15 -11.71
C ILE A 17 2.62 5.95 -11.10
N LEU A 18 3.80 5.90 -11.70
CA LEU A 18 4.97 6.58 -11.15
C LEU A 18 4.81 8.11 -11.19
N ALA A 19 4.28 8.63 -12.28
CA ALA A 19 4.04 10.06 -12.45
C ALA A 19 2.99 10.59 -11.46
N VAL A 20 1.91 9.86 -11.21
CA VAL A 20 0.90 10.30 -10.24
C VAL A 20 1.44 10.28 -8.81
N ILE A 21 2.18 9.24 -8.41
CA ILE A 21 2.81 9.20 -7.09
C ILE A 21 3.78 10.38 -6.93
N ALA A 22 4.64 10.62 -7.92
CA ALA A 22 5.61 11.71 -7.86
C ALA A 22 4.97 13.10 -7.79
N ARG A 23 3.74 13.26 -8.32
CA ARG A 23 2.99 14.51 -8.28
C ARG A 23 2.29 14.76 -6.95
N GLU A 24 1.67 13.73 -6.37
CA GLU A 24 0.82 13.88 -5.17
C GLU A 24 1.58 13.64 -3.87
N ALA A 25 2.59 12.76 -3.87
CA ALA A 25 3.29 12.37 -2.65
C ALA A 25 4.27 13.46 -2.18
N PRO A 26 4.34 13.74 -0.86
CA PRO A 26 5.40 14.56 -0.29
C PRO A 26 6.79 14.00 -0.63
N ALA A 27 7.76 14.87 -0.87
CA ALA A 27 9.13 14.47 -1.23
C ALA A 27 9.83 13.56 -0.20
N ALA A 28 9.41 13.63 1.07
CA ALA A 28 9.93 12.80 2.15
C ALA A 28 9.19 11.45 2.31
N SER A 29 8.19 11.16 1.50
CA SER A 29 7.35 9.95 1.63
C SER A 29 8.12 8.68 1.26
N ALA A 30 7.99 7.64 2.08
CA ALA A 30 8.51 6.31 1.78
C ALA A 30 7.75 5.59 0.65
N ALA A 31 6.65 6.18 0.17
CA ALA A 31 5.84 5.65 -0.93
C ALA A 31 6.34 6.05 -2.33
N LEU A 32 7.43 6.80 -2.43
CA LEU A 32 8.00 7.22 -3.71
C LEU A 32 8.73 6.06 -4.41
N GLY A 33 8.73 6.11 -5.75
CA GLY A 33 9.52 5.20 -6.59
C GLY A 33 8.83 3.89 -6.98
N ALA A 34 9.42 3.20 -7.96
CA ALA A 34 8.83 2.06 -8.63
C ALA A 34 8.75 0.77 -7.79
N THR A 35 9.52 0.68 -6.72
CA THR A 35 9.49 -0.49 -5.80
C THR A 35 8.60 -0.27 -4.57
N SER A 36 7.99 0.91 -4.45
CA SER A 36 7.19 1.30 -3.29
C SER A 36 5.94 0.42 -3.11
N GLY A 37 5.44 0.36 -1.87
CA GLY A 37 4.19 -0.32 -1.57
C GLY A 37 3.01 0.32 -2.30
N LEU A 38 3.02 1.65 -2.47
CA LEU A 38 1.95 2.38 -3.15
C LEU A 38 1.90 2.09 -4.65
N ALA A 39 3.06 2.05 -5.33
CA ALA A 39 3.09 1.69 -6.75
C ALA A 39 2.50 0.29 -6.97
N LYS A 40 2.87 -0.67 -6.12
CA LYS A 40 2.35 -2.04 -6.16
C LYS A 40 0.86 -2.10 -5.86
N ALA A 41 0.38 -1.32 -4.89
CA ALA A 41 -1.04 -1.23 -4.57
C ALA A 41 -1.87 -0.63 -5.72
N LEU A 42 -1.39 0.45 -6.35
CA LEU A 42 -2.04 1.08 -7.51
C LEU A 42 -2.09 0.15 -8.74
N SER A 43 -1.11 -0.75 -8.88
CA SER A 43 -1.13 -1.80 -9.89
C SER A 43 -2.16 -2.89 -9.52
N PHE A 44 -2.08 -3.46 -8.32
CA PHE A 44 -2.95 -4.55 -7.88
C PHE A 44 -4.41 -4.18 -7.76
N GLN A 45 -4.75 -2.92 -7.46
CA GLN A 45 -6.15 -2.51 -7.41
C GLN A 45 -6.87 -2.63 -8.75
N ARG A 46 -6.16 -2.80 -9.87
CA ARG A 46 -6.75 -3.03 -11.19
C ARG A 46 -7.18 -4.50 -11.40
N GLN A 47 -6.76 -5.40 -10.52
CA GLN A 47 -7.12 -6.81 -10.59
C GLN A 47 -8.63 -7.00 -10.31
N PRO A 48 -9.38 -7.69 -11.19
CA PRO A 48 -10.79 -8.00 -10.95
C PRO A 48 -10.98 -8.77 -9.64
N GLY A 49 -11.98 -8.37 -8.86
CA GLY A 49 -12.33 -9.04 -7.59
C GLY A 49 -11.43 -8.70 -6.40
N VAL A 50 -10.47 -7.78 -6.54
CA VAL A 50 -9.64 -7.34 -5.41
C VAL A 50 -10.48 -6.68 -4.32
N ALA A 51 -10.33 -7.20 -3.10
CA ALA A 51 -11.03 -6.72 -1.91
C ALA A 51 -10.09 -6.11 -0.86
N ALA A 52 -8.79 -6.43 -0.93
CA ALA A 52 -7.77 -5.86 -0.05
C ALA A 52 -6.39 -5.95 -0.72
N VAL A 53 -5.51 -5.01 -0.40
CA VAL A 53 -4.08 -5.08 -0.71
C VAL A 53 -3.30 -5.09 0.60
N LEU A 54 -2.46 -6.09 0.78
CA LEU A 54 -1.74 -6.35 2.03
C LEU A 54 -0.24 -6.42 1.77
N HIS A 55 0.56 -5.98 2.75
CA HIS A 55 1.98 -6.33 2.74
C HIS A 55 2.15 -7.82 3.04
N GLN A 56 3.27 -8.40 2.63
CA GLN A 56 3.54 -9.82 2.80
C GLN A 56 3.48 -10.26 4.28
N ALA A 57 4.05 -9.44 5.18
CA ALA A 57 3.98 -9.70 6.62
C ALA A 57 2.54 -9.67 7.15
N ASP A 58 1.72 -8.72 6.69
CA ASP A 58 0.29 -8.64 7.05
C ASP A 58 -0.45 -9.89 6.55
N TRP A 59 -0.17 -10.36 5.33
CA TRP A 59 -0.80 -11.57 4.78
C TRP A 59 -0.45 -12.81 5.61
N ILE A 60 0.81 -12.97 6.02
CA ILE A 60 1.25 -14.08 6.89
C ILE A 60 0.54 -14.00 8.25
N ALA A 61 0.52 -12.83 8.89
CA ALA A 61 -0.17 -12.63 10.17
C ALA A 61 -1.69 -12.90 10.07
N ALA A 62 -2.29 -12.54 8.94
CA ALA A 62 -3.70 -12.80 8.66
C ALA A 62 -4.01 -14.30 8.53
N GLN A 63 -3.07 -15.13 8.04
CA GLN A 63 -3.26 -16.59 8.02
C GLN A 63 -3.43 -17.16 9.44
N PHE A 64 -2.74 -16.60 10.43
CA PHE A 64 -2.81 -17.07 11.82
C PHE A 64 -4.00 -16.48 12.60
N SER A 65 -4.37 -15.24 12.30
CA SER A 65 -5.40 -14.50 13.06
C SER A 65 -6.79 -14.52 12.43
N GLY A 66 -6.89 -14.85 11.13
CA GLY A 66 -8.10 -14.65 10.34
C GLY A 66 -8.41 -13.17 10.03
N ARG A 67 -7.51 -12.24 10.37
CA ARG A 67 -7.71 -10.79 10.21
C ARG A 67 -6.91 -10.24 9.03
N PHE A 68 -7.57 -10.17 7.88
CA PHE A 68 -7.01 -9.62 6.64
C PHE A 68 -7.21 -8.10 6.49
N ASP A 69 -7.77 -7.45 7.51
CA ASP A 69 -8.15 -6.03 7.51
C ASP A 69 -7.18 -5.16 8.32
N ILE A 70 -6.08 -5.72 8.82
CA ILE A 70 -5.15 -5.06 9.75
C ILE A 70 -3.74 -5.01 9.16
N SER A 71 -3.05 -3.90 9.40
CA SER A 71 -1.61 -3.72 9.15
C SER A 71 -0.97 -2.94 10.29
N ASP A 72 0.34 -3.11 10.48
CA ASP A 72 1.12 -2.30 11.40
C ASP A 72 1.62 -1.00 10.73
N GLU A 73 1.99 -0.01 11.55
CA GLU A 73 2.48 1.29 11.08
C GLU A 73 3.74 1.19 10.19
N ASN A 74 4.66 0.23 10.43
CA ASN A 74 5.90 0.09 9.65
C ASN A 74 5.64 -0.47 8.24
N ASN A 75 4.66 -1.35 8.08
CA ASN A 75 4.24 -1.83 6.77
C ASN A 75 3.43 -0.75 6.05
N ALA A 76 2.44 -0.17 6.72
CA ALA A 76 1.60 0.87 6.16
C ALA A 76 2.41 2.11 5.68
N LEU A 77 3.47 2.50 6.40
CA LEU A 77 4.37 3.59 6.02
C LEU A 77 4.97 3.40 4.62
N LYS A 78 5.28 2.17 4.21
CA LYS A 78 5.84 1.85 2.87
C LYS A 78 4.83 2.09 1.73
N THR A 79 3.55 2.19 2.07
CA THR A 79 2.44 2.55 1.17
C THR A 79 2.04 4.02 1.32
N GLY A 80 2.67 4.76 2.24
CA GLY A 80 2.45 6.20 2.43
C GLY A 80 1.54 6.57 3.59
N TYR A 81 1.28 5.66 4.52
CA TYR A 81 0.62 5.98 5.78
C TYR A 81 1.42 7.02 6.56
N ASP A 82 0.72 8.01 7.14
CA ASP A 82 1.33 9.02 8.00
C ASP A 82 1.28 8.53 9.44
N VAL A 83 2.46 8.18 9.96
CA VAL A 83 2.64 7.65 11.33
C VAL A 83 2.55 8.74 12.40
N GLU A 84 2.78 10.00 12.04
CA GLU A 84 2.66 11.13 12.97
C GLU A 84 1.18 11.47 13.19
N ALA A 85 0.43 11.65 12.09
CA ALA A 85 -1.00 11.92 12.14
C ALA A 85 -1.86 10.65 12.33
N ARG A 86 -1.24 9.46 12.25
CA ARG A 86 -1.87 8.13 12.33
C ARG A 86 -3.10 7.98 11.44
N ARG A 87 -2.91 8.27 10.16
CA ARG A 87 -3.96 8.14 9.16
C ARG A 87 -3.38 7.85 7.79
N TRP A 88 -4.22 7.36 6.90
CA TRP A 88 -3.97 7.46 5.48
C TRP A 88 -4.13 8.93 5.04
N PRO A 89 -3.09 9.58 4.51
CA PRO A 89 -3.20 10.97 4.08
C PRO A 89 -4.07 11.14 2.83
N ASP A 90 -4.65 12.32 2.67
CA ASP A 90 -5.56 12.64 1.55
C ASP A 90 -4.86 12.49 0.18
N TRP A 91 -3.55 12.73 0.13
CA TRP A 91 -2.77 12.57 -1.10
C TRP A 91 -2.74 11.12 -1.61
N ILE A 92 -2.95 10.12 -0.75
CA ILE A 92 -3.08 8.72 -1.17
C ILE A 92 -4.30 8.57 -2.08
N ALA A 93 -5.45 9.11 -1.68
CA ALA A 93 -6.66 9.09 -2.51
C ALA A 93 -6.46 9.90 -3.80
N ALA A 94 -5.72 11.01 -3.74
CA ALA A 94 -5.38 11.82 -4.92
C ALA A 94 -4.55 11.05 -5.95
N THR A 95 -3.82 10.00 -5.55
CA THR A 95 -3.14 9.11 -6.51
C THR A 95 -4.08 8.18 -7.30
N GLY A 96 -5.38 8.19 -6.96
CA GLY A 96 -6.37 7.25 -7.48
C GLY A 96 -6.35 5.90 -6.74
N MET A 97 -5.73 5.84 -5.56
CA MET A 97 -5.81 4.66 -4.71
C MET A 97 -7.22 4.50 -4.15
N ARG A 98 -7.79 3.32 -4.31
CA ARG A 98 -9.05 2.93 -3.67
C ARG A 98 -8.84 2.70 -2.18
N MET A 99 -9.23 3.68 -1.38
CA MET A 99 -8.97 3.72 0.06
C MET A 99 -9.60 2.53 0.81
N GLU A 100 -10.71 2.01 0.30
CA GLU A 100 -11.39 0.83 0.84
C GLU A 100 -10.58 -0.47 0.74
N LEU A 101 -9.55 -0.52 -0.12
CA LEU A 101 -8.65 -1.68 -0.24
C LEU A 101 -7.50 -1.64 0.77
N LEU A 102 -7.29 -0.50 1.44
CA LEU A 102 -6.20 -0.33 2.39
C LEU A 102 -6.62 -0.85 3.78
N PRO A 103 -5.72 -1.54 4.49
CA PRO A 103 -6.03 -2.08 5.80
C PRO A 103 -6.20 -0.96 6.84
N ARG A 104 -6.92 -1.28 7.92
CA ARG A 104 -6.90 -0.49 9.14
C ARG A 104 -5.54 -0.63 9.79
N VAL A 105 -4.88 0.49 10.04
CA VAL A 105 -3.55 0.49 10.64
C VAL A 105 -3.66 0.53 12.16
N VAL A 106 -2.91 -0.34 12.82
CA VAL A 106 -2.81 -0.40 14.28
C VAL A 106 -1.37 -0.16 14.70
N LYS A 107 -1.18 0.35 15.92
CA LYS A 107 0.16 0.47 16.50
C LYS A 107 0.79 -0.92 16.63
N PRO A 108 2.10 -1.05 16.39
CA PRO A 108 2.83 -2.25 16.74
C PRO A 108 2.80 -2.49 18.26
N GLY A 109 2.55 -3.72 18.69
CA GLY A 109 2.48 -4.14 20.10
C GLY A 109 1.12 -4.71 20.48
#